data_AF-A0AAP7LUU7-F1
#
_entry.id   AF-A0AAP7LUU7-F1
#
_cell.length_a   1.000
_cell.length_b   1.000
_cell.length_c   1.000
_cell.angle_alpha   90.00
_cell.angle_beta   90.00
_cell.angle_gamma   90.00
#
_symmetry.space_group_name_H-M   'P 1'
#
loop_
_entity.id
_entity.type
_entity.pdbx_description
1 polymer ?
#
loop_
_entity_poly.entity_id
_entity_poly.type
_entity_poly.pdbx_seq_one_letter_code
_entity_poly.pdbx_strand_id
1 'polypeptide(L)' 'MAKKYEVIAKFRDGEDKNKLYEVGDNYPKPANKKVSKSRIESLSSKDNKIGKPFIKEVEEVKEEE' A
#
# COMPACT_ATOMS: atom_id res chain seq x y z
N MET A 1 13.84 -6.71 -4.05
CA MET A 1 12.54 -6.91 -4.72
C MET A 1 11.60 -5.87 -4.14
N ALA A 2 11.35 -4.74 -4.80
CA ALA A 2 10.80 -3.57 -4.12
C ALA A 2 9.31 -3.70 -3.70
N LYS A 3 9.02 -4.50 -2.68
CA LYS A 3 7.82 -4.34 -1.85
C LYS A 3 8.15 -3.22 -0.86
N LYS A 4 7.72 -1.99 -1.17
CA LYS A 4 7.86 -0.87 -0.24
C LYS A 4 6.71 -0.80 0.77
N TYR A 5 5.53 -1.27 0.39
CA TYR A 5 4.35 -1.19 1.23
C TYR A 5 3.58 -2.52 1.27
N GLU A 6 3.10 -2.86 2.46
CA GLU A 6 2.21 -3.99 2.71
C GLU A 6 0.84 -3.48 3.12
N VAL A 7 -0.19 -4.09 2.56
CA VAL A 7 -1.58 -3.79 2.89
C VAL A 7 -1.91 -4.39 4.24
N ILE A 8 -2.30 -3.55 5.21
CA ILE A 8 -2.69 -3.96 6.57
C ILE A 8 -4.20 -3.99 6.77
N ALA A 9 -4.97 -3.34 5.90
CA ALA A 9 -6.41 -3.36 5.91
C ALA A 9 -6.95 -3.41 4.48
N LYS A 10 -8.00 -4.22 4.26
CA LYS A 10 -8.63 -4.37 2.95
C LYS A 10 -9.20 -3.05 2.44
N PHE A 11 -8.85 -2.66 1.22
CA PHE A 11 -9.38 -1.46 0.58
C PHE A 11 -9.55 -1.63 -0.92
N ARG A 12 -10.35 -0.74 -1.51
CA ARG A 12 -10.47 -0.59 -2.95
C ARG A 12 -9.80 0.70 -3.37
N ASP A 13 -8.86 0.61 -4.28
CA ASP A 13 -8.19 1.78 -4.83
C ASP A 13 -8.98 2.31 -6.05
N GLY A 14 -9.64 3.46 -5.88
CA GLY A 14 -10.41 4.10 -6.94
C GLY A 14 -9.54 4.60 -8.10
N GLU A 15 -8.28 4.95 -7.84
CA GLU A 15 -7.32 5.38 -8.87
C GLU A 15 -6.74 4.16 -9.65
N ASP A 16 -6.91 2.96 -9.12
CA ASP A 16 -6.52 1.68 -9.71
C ASP A 16 -7.74 0.90 -10.22
N LYS A 17 -8.72 1.57 -10.85
CA LYS A 17 -9.92 0.90 -11.42
C LYS A 17 -10.70 0.08 -10.38
N ASN A 18 -10.83 0.57 -9.15
CA ASN A 18 -11.45 -0.14 -8.02
C ASN A 18 -10.77 -1.46 -7.67
N LYS A 19 -9.46 -1.56 -7.91
CA LYS A 19 -8.69 -2.75 -7.57
C LYS A 19 -8.79 -3.04 -6.08
N LEU A 20 -9.12 -4.27 -5.78
CA LEU A 20 -9.19 -4.78 -4.43
C LEU A 20 -7.79 -5.17 -3.97
N TYR A 21 -7.39 -4.63 -2.82
CA TYR A 21 -6.17 -4.99 -2.12
C TYR A 21 -6.56 -5.67 -0.81
N GLU A 22 -6.00 -6.85 -0.57
CA GLU A 22 -6.27 -7.63 0.64
C GLU A 22 -5.10 -7.53 1.62
N VAL A 23 -5.36 -7.85 2.89
CA VAL A 23 -4.32 -7.79 3.93
C VAL A 23 -3.18 -8.75 3.57
N GLY A 24 -1.94 -8.26 3.61
CA GLY A 24 -0.73 -8.98 3.19
C GLY A 24 -0.36 -8.80 1.71
N ASP A 25 -1.19 -8.14 0.89
CA ASP A 25 -0.78 -7.80 -0.48
C ASP A 25 0.35 -6.75 -0.46
N ASN A 26 1.19 -6.79 -1.50
CA ASN A 26 2.11 -5.70 -1.78
C ASN A 26 1.41 -4.55 -2.51
N TYR A 27 1.73 -3.33 -2.09
CA TYR A 27 1.27 -2.11 -2.74
C TYR A 27 2.47 -1.28 -3.24
N PRO A 28 2.42 -0.76 -4.48
CA PRO A 28 1.38 -0.95 -5.49
C PRO A 28 1.49 -2.28 -6.26
N LYS A 29 0.46 -2.67 -7.01
CA LYS A 29 0.43 -3.90 -7.82
C LYS A 29 0.15 -3.59 -9.30
N PRO A 30 1.10 -3.81 -10.23
CA PRO A 30 2.44 -4.37 -10.03
C PRO A 30 3.38 -3.44 -9.25
N ALA A 31 4.43 -3.97 -8.61
CA ALA A 31 5.36 -3.21 -7.76
C ALA A 31 6.06 -2.04 -8.49
N ASN A 32 6.21 -2.14 -9.82
CA ASN A 32 6.77 -1.07 -10.66
C ASN A 32 5.77 0.07 -10.97
N LYS A 33 4.52 -0.02 -10.48
CA LYS A 33 3.52 1.02 -10.71
C LYS A 33 3.93 2.29 -9.97
N LYS A 34 3.94 3.41 -10.69
CA LYS A 34 4.14 4.73 -10.08
C LYS A 34 2.87 5.13 -9.34
N VAL A 35 3.01 5.39 -8.04
CA VAL A 35 1.97 5.97 -7.19
C VAL A 35 2.50 7.27 -6.62
N SER A 36 1.67 8.31 -6.64
CA SER A 36 2.01 9.61 -6.08
C SER A 36 2.26 9.51 -4.56
N LYS A 37 3.22 10.27 -4.04
CA LYS A 37 3.51 10.31 -2.59
C LYS A 37 2.28 10.64 -1.76
N SER A 38 1.48 11.62 -2.20
CA SER A 38 0.22 12.00 -1.55
C SER A 38 -0.79 10.84 -1.44
N ARG A 39 -0.80 9.92 -2.43
CA ARG A 39 -1.65 8.72 -2.38
C ARG A 39 -1.12 7.70 -1.37
N ILE A 40 0.21 7.52 -1.31
CA ILE A 40 0.85 6.69 -0.28
C ILE A 40 0.52 7.24 1.10
N GLU A 41 0.70 8.54 1.34
CA GLU A 41 0.38 9.19 2.61
C GLU A 41 -1.08 9.04 3.00
N SER A 42 -2.02 9.19 2.06
CA SER A 42 -3.45 8.99 2.31
C SER A 42 -3.78 7.55 2.71
N LEU A 43 -3.07 6.57 2.13
CA LEU A 43 -3.26 5.15 2.43
C LEU A 43 -2.50 4.71 3.67
N SER A 44 -1.36 5.33 4.01
CA SER A 44 -0.57 5.00 5.19
C SER A 44 -0.98 5.77 6.44
N SER A 45 -1.75 6.84 6.27
CA SER A 45 -2.21 7.71 7.36
C SER A 45 -3.68 7.46 7.69
N LYS A 46 -4.10 8.00 8.83
CA LYS A 46 -5.52 8.10 9.21
C LYS A 46 -6.23 9.28 8.54
N ASP A 47 -5.47 10.12 7.81
CA ASP A 47 -5.98 11.27 7.07
C ASP A 47 -6.62 10.83 5.74
N ASN A 48 -7.70 10.06 5.88
CA ASN A 48 -8.52 9.62 4.77
C ASN A 48 -9.98 9.51 5.23
N LYS A 49 -10.91 9.37 4.28
CA LYS A 49 -12.36 9.32 4.57
C LYS A 49 -12.77 8.24 5.59
N ILE A 50 -11.96 7.21 5.78
CA ILE A 50 -12.25 6.06 6.64
C ILE A 50 -11.59 6.22 8.02
N GLY A 51 -10.65 7.16 8.18
CA GLY A 51 -9.98 7.43 9.45
C GLY A 51 -8.98 6.35 9.88
N LYS A 52 -8.52 5.50 8.94
CA LYS A 52 -7.66 4.33 9.24
C LYS A 52 -6.60 4.13 8.17
N PRO A 53 -5.38 3.70 8.54
CA PRO A 53 -4.35 3.34 7.57
C PRO A 53 -4.69 2.00 6.91
N PHE A 54 -4.40 1.90 5.62
CA PHE A 54 -4.60 0.74 4.76
C PHE A 54 -3.30 0.04 4.38
N ILE A 55 -2.21 0.79 4.28
CA ILE A 55 -0.88 0.26 3.97
C ILE A 55 0.11 0.68 5.07
N LYS A 56 1.16 -0.11 5.27
CA LYS A 56 2.33 0.25 6.06
C LYS A 56 3.57 0.15 5.19
N GLU A 57 4.57 0.98 5.46
CA GLU A 57 5.89 0.78 4.88
C GLU A 57 6.49 -0.50 5.45
N VAL A 58 6.94 -1.39 4.57
CA VAL A 58 7.71 -2.57 4.96
C VAL A 58 9.13 -2.29 4.50
N GLU A 59 10.02 -2.06 5.46
CA GLU A 59 11.45 -2.12 5.17
C GLU A 59 11.71 -3.55 4.68
N GLU A 60 12.32 -3.68 3.50
CA GLU A 60 12.89 -4.96 3.07
C GLU A 60 13.97 -5.31 4.10
N VAL A 61 13.59 -6.02 5.17
CA VAL A 61 14.53 -6.83 5.93
C VAL A 61 15.12 -7.77 4.90
N LYS A 62 16.35 -7.45 4.47
CA LYS A 62 17.24 -8.42 3.85
C LYS A 62 17.39 -9.53 4.88
N GLU A 63 16.58 -10.57 4.80
CA GLU A 63 16.99 -11.87 5.30
C GLU A 63 18.15 -12.28 4.39
N GLU A 64 19.36 -12.02 4.89
CA GLU A 64 20.59 -12.66 4.43
C GLU A 64 20.52 -14.13 4.86
N GLU A 65 20.41 -15.05 3.90
CA GLU A 65 20.80 -16.46 4.05
C GLU A 65 21.81 -16.81 2.96
#